data_AF-A0A3C0CKF4-F1
#
_entry.id   AF-A0A3C0CKF4-F1
#
_cell.length_a   1.000
_cell.length_b   1.000
_cell.length_c   1.000
_cell.angle_alpha   90.00
_cell.angle_beta   90.00
_cell.angle_gamma   90.00
#
_symmetry.space_group_name_H-M   'P 1'
#
loop_
_entity.id
_entity.type
_entity.pdbx_description
1 polymer ?
#
loop_
_entity_poly.entity_id
_entity_poly.type
_entity_poly.pdbx_seq_one_letter_code
_entity_poly.pdbx_strand_id
1 'polypeptide(L)'
;MRKINYRNVLDETLRGLGGRVPSLLLHACCAPCSSAVLEYLSAYFSITVFYYNPNISPEEEYRRRVAEVRRLIAELPAKHPVSLLEGPYEPERFAALAEGHEGDPEGGARCTACYALRLRETAGRAKEGGFDFFTTTLSVSPYKDAQRLNR
;
A
#
# COMPACT_ATOMS: atom_id res chain seq x y z
N MET A 1 -20.68 -14.73 8.14
CA MET A 1 -19.44 -14.19 8.76
C MET A 1 -19.72 -12.82 9.34
N ARG A 2 -19.30 -12.55 10.59
CA ARG A 2 -19.41 -11.21 11.20
C ARG A 2 -18.43 -10.27 10.49
N LYS A 3 -18.91 -9.12 10.01
CA LYS A 3 -18.06 -8.13 9.32
C LYS A 3 -17.04 -7.58 10.33
N ILE A 4 -15.75 -7.74 10.04
CA ILE A 4 -14.68 -7.23 10.90
C ILE A 4 -14.62 -5.71 10.75
N ASN A 5 -14.58 -4.99 11.88
CA ASN A 5 -14.31 -3.56 11.89
C ASN A 5 -12.80 -3.33 12.01
N TYR A 6 -12.14 -3.10 10.87
CA TYR A 6 -10.69 -2.89 10.81
C TYR A 6 -10.22 -1.60 11.51
N ARG A 7 -11.12 -0.64 11.76
CA ARG A 7 -10.78 0.53 12.58
C ARG A 7 -10.51 0.12 14.02
N ASN A 8 -11.38 -0.71 14.60
CA ASN A 8 -11.19 -1.21 15.96
C ASN A 8 -9.92 -2.05 16.08
N VAL A 9 -9.63 -2.89 15.07
CA VAL A 9 -8.39 -3.69 15.03
C VAL A 9 -7.16 -2.79 15.00
N LEU A 10 -7.19 -1.70 14.20
CA LEU A 10 -6.12 -0.70 14.18
C LEU A 10 -5.97 -0.04 15.55
N ASP A 11 -7.06 0.45 16.15
CA ASP A 11 -7.03 1.13 17.44
C ASP A 11 -6.49 0.21 18.56
N GLU A 12 -6.86 -1.08 18.55
CA GLU A 12 -6.31 -2.09 19.44
C GLU A 12 -4.81 -2.32 19.22
N THR A 13 -4.39 -2.43 17.96
CA THR A 13 -2.98 -2.59 17.59
C THR A 13 -2.15 -1.40 18.07
N LEU A 14 -2.64 -0.17 17.85
CA LEU A 14 -1.98 1.06 18.27
C LEU A 14 -1.86 1.16 19.79
N ARG A 15 -2.91 0.79 20.54
CA ARG A 15 -2.84 0.71 22.02
C ARG A 15 -1.81 -0.32 22.49
N GLY A 16 -1.67 -1.43 21.77
CA GLY A 16 -0.72 -2.50 22.07
C GLY A 16 0.76 -2.16 21.81
N LEU A 17 1.07 -1.02 21.17
CA LEU A 17 2.46 -0.64 20.89
C LEU A 17 3.27 -0.32 22.15
N GLY A 18 2.61 0.14 23.22
CA GLY A 18 3.25 0.37 24.52
C GLY A 18 4.38 1.41 24.47
N GLY A 19 4.24 2.44 23.62
CA GLY A 19 5.26 3.48 23.43
C GLY A 19 6.43 3.09 22.53
N ARG A 20 6.49 1.86 22.03
CA ARG A 20 7.44 1.47 20.97
C ARG A 20 7.05 2.11 19.64
N VAL A 21 8.04 2.29 18.79
CA VAL A 21 7.89 2.80 17.41
C VAL A 21 8.36 1.71 16.45
N PRO A 22 7.53 0.70 16.16
CA PRO A 22 7.92 -0.40 15.29
C PRO A 22 8.03 0.05 13.82
N SER A 23 8.70 -0.79 13.04
CA SER A 23 8.86 -0.62 11.60
C SER A 23 7.60 -1.05 10.84
N LEU A 24 7.16 -0.22 9.89
CA LEU A 24 5.99 -0.48 9.06
C LEU A 24 6.32 -0.33 7.58
N LEU A 25 6.11 -1.41 6.81
CA LEU A 25 6.11 -1.34 5.35
C LEU A 25 4.71 -0.97 4.84
N LEU A 26 4.55 0.24 4.31
CA LEU A 26 3.28 0.74 3.80
C LEU A 26 3.24 0.66 2.27
N HIS A 27 2.44 -0.25 1.70
CA HIS A 27 2.21 -0.26 0.25
C HIS A 27 1.40 0.96 -0.21
N ALA A 28 1.93 1.67 -1.21
CA ALA A 28 1.28 2.79 -1.88
C ALA A 28 1.24 2.60 -3.40
N CYS A 29 0.07 2.85 -4.00
CA CYS A 29 -0.11 2.84 -5.45
C CYS A 29 -0.15 4.23 -6.10
N CYS A 30 -0.23 5.28 -5.28
CA CYS A 30 -0.26 6.69 -5.68
C CYS A 30 0.04 7.61 -4.47
N ALA A 31 0.60 8.80 -4.69
CA ALA A 31 0.90 9.75 -3.61
C ALA A 31 -0.35 10.26 -2.85
N PRO A 32 -1.47 10.63 -3.51
CA PRO A 32 -2.70 11.03 -2.82
C PRO A 32 -3.28 9.91 -1.93
N CYS A 33 -3.06 8.65 -2.32
CA CYS A 33 -3.55 7.49 -1.58
C CYS A 33 -2.85 7.36 -0.21
N SER A 34 -1.62 7.85 -0.10
CA SER A 34 -0.77 7.71 1.08
C SER A 34 -0.75 8.92 2.00
N SER A 35 -1.14 10.12 1.56
CA SER A 35 -0.98 11.35 2.36
C SER A 35 -1.67 11.27 3.73
N ALA A 36 -2.98 11.02 3.77
CA ALA A 36 -3.75 10.93 5.01
C ALA A 36 -3.31 9.75 5.90
N VAL A 37 -2.89 8.64 5.28
CA VAL A 37 -2.42 7.46 6.00
C VAL A 37 -1.07 7.74 6.66
N LEU A 38 -0.16 8.40 5.95
CA LEU A 38 1.16 8.78 6.45
C LEU A 38 1.05 9.84 7.55
N GLU A 39 0.21 10.86 7.36
CA GLU A 39 -0.06 11.87 8.39
C GLU A 39 -0.52 11.21 9.70
N TYR A 40 -1.44 10.24 9.61
CA TYR A 40 -1.96 9.55 10.78
C TYR A 40 -0.97 8.55 11.41
N LEU A 41 -0.39 7.65 10.61
CA LEU A 41 0.42 6.53 11.11
C LEU A 41 1.86 6.92 11.45
N SER A 42 2.40 8.01 10.89
CA SER A 42 3.77 8.48 11.21
C SER A 42 3.93 8.92 12.66
N ALA A 43 2.82 9.13 13.38
CA ALA A 43 2.84 9.37 14.82
C ALA A 43 3.13 8.11 15.67
N TYR A 44 3.05 6.92 15.07
CA TYR A 44 3.11 5.62 15.76
C TYR A 44 4.19 4.67 15.22
N PHE A 45 4.58 4.81 13.96
CA PHE A 45 5.50 3.89 13.27
C PHE A 45 6.67 4.60 12.62
N SER A 46 7.80 3.89 12.49
CA SER A 46 8.85 4.23 11.53
C SER A 46 8.46 3.61 10.18
N ILE A 47 8.18 4.45 9.19
CA ILE A 47 7.51 4.02 7.96
C ILE A 47 8.49 3.93 6.79
N THR A 48 8.41 2.82 6.06
CA THR A 48 8.92 2.73 4.69
C THR A 48 7.74 2.60 3.74
N VAL A 49 7.57 3.58 2.85
CA VAL A 49 6.57 3.54 1.80
C VAL A 49 7.10 2.65 0.68
N PHE A 50 6.44 1.53 0.43
CA PHE A 50 6.71 0.69 -0.71
C PHE A 50 5.83 1.11 -1.88
N TYR A 51 6.41 1.80 -2.85
CA TYR A 51 5.69 2.17 -4.08
C TYR A 51 5.75 1.01 -5.07
N TYR A 52 4.62 0.36 -5.31
CA TYR A 52 4.54 -0.75 -6.28
C TYR A 52 3.19 -0.75 -7.00
N ASN A 53 3.23 -0.45 -8.30
CA ASN A 53 2.03 -0.41 -9.12
C ASN A 53 2.37 -0.80 -10.57
N PRO A 54 2.40 -2.12 -10.88
CA PRO A 54 2.76 -2.60 -12.21
C PRO A 54 1.70 -2.29 -13.27
N ASN A 55 0.52 -1.76 -12.89
CA ASN A 55 -0.51 -1.33 -13.84
C ASN A 55 -0.23 0.06 -14.45
N ILE A 56 0.80 0.78 -13.99
CA ILE A 56 1.09 2.10 -14.56
C ILE A 56 1.92 1.96 -15.83
N SER A 57 1.39 2.49 -16.91
CA SER A 57 2.05 2.60 -18.20
C SER A 57 1.62 3.92 -18.86
N PRO A 58 2.48 4.61 -19.62
CA PRO A 58 3.89 4.27 -19.90
C PRO A 58 4.84 4.52 -18.71
N GLU A 59 6.12 4.13 -18.84
CA GLU A 59 7.13 4.26 -17.77
C GLU A 59 7.26 5.69 -17.27
N GLU A 60 7.15 6.68 -18.14
CA GLU A 60 7.22 8.09 -17.76
C GLU A 60 6.19 8.44 -16.67
N GLU A 61 4.96 7.94 -16.79
CA GLU A 61 3.92 8.14 -15.78
C GLU A 61 4.26 7.42 -14.46
N TYR A 62 4.89 6.25 -14.53
CA TYR A 62 5.38 5.55 -13.33
C TYR A 62 6.42 6.38 -12.59
N ARG A 63 7.42 6.89 -13.31
CA ARG A 63 8.50 7.72 -12.73
C ARG A 63 7.97 9.02 -12.16
N ARG A 64 7.02 9.68 -12.84
CA ARG A 64 6.34 10.88 -12.32
C ARG A 64 5.63 10.59 -11.00
N ARG A 65 4.89 9.49 -10.90
CA ARG A 65 4.21 9.11 -9.66
C ARG A 65 5.17 8.78 -8.52
N VAL A 66 6.29 8.11 -8.80
CA VAL A 66 7.35 7.88 -7.81
C VAL A 66 7.91 9.21 -7.31
N ALA A 67 8.19 10.15 -8.22
CA ALA A 67 8.71 11.47 -7.86
C ALA A 67 7.73 12.24 -6.95
N GLU A 68 6.42 12.17 -7.23
CA GLU A 68 5.41 12.77 -6.36
C GLU A 68 5.34 12.12 -4.98
N VAL A 69 5.49 10.79 -4.87
CA VAL A 69 5.57 10.12 -3.56
C VAL A 69 6.81 10.57 -2.80
N ARG A 70 7.96 10.66 -3.49
CA ARG A 70 9.21 11.14 -2.89
C ARG A 70 9.06 12.56 -2.37
N ARG A 71 8.43 13.44 -3.16
CA ARG A 71 8.13 14.82 -2.77
C ARG A 71 7.21 14.88 -1.55
N LEU A 72 6.12 14.11 -1.56
CA LEU A 72 5.20 14.02 -0.42
C LEU A 72 5.93 13.62 0.86
N ILE A 73 6.80 12.61 0.80
CA ILE A 73 7.59 12.16 1.97
C ILE A 73 8.52 13.26 2.46
N ALA A 74 9.14 14.02 1.56
CA ALA A 74 10.05 15.12 1.93
C ALA A 74 9.32 16.32 2.56
N GLU A 75 8.07 16.59 2.15
CA GLU A 75 7.28 17.72 2.64
C GLU A 75 6.40 17.37 3.86
N LEU A 76 6.19 16.08 4.14
CA LEU A 76 5.32 15.63 5.23
C LEU A 76 5.97 15.90 6.61
N PRO A 77 5.29 16.64 7.51
CA PRO A 77 5.73 16.76 8.89
C PRO A 77 5.44 15.44 9.64
N ALA A 78 6.43 14.55 9.68
CA ALA A 78 6.33 13.25 10.34
C ALA A 78 7.03 13.25 11.71
N LYS A 79 6.37 12.68 12.72
CA LYS A 79 6.95 12.53 14.08
C LYS A 79 8.08 11.49 14.11
N HIS A 80 7.94 10.44 13.32
CA HIS A 80 8.92 9.37 13.16
C HIS A 80 9.39 9.28 11.71
N PRO A 81 10.54 8.63 11.43
CA PRO A 81 11.11 8.58 10.09
C PRO A 81 10.14 8.01 9.06
N VAL A 82 10.12 8.63 7.88
CA VAL A 82 9.41 8.14 6.70
C VAL A 82 10.40 8.06 5.54
N SER A 83 10.45 6.90 4.88
CA SER A 83 11.36 6.62 3.76
C SER A 83 10.61 6.05 2.57
N LEU A 84 11.23 6.05 1.39
CA LEU A 84 10.68 5.48 0.17
C LEU A 84 11.50 4.27 -0.27
N LEU A 85 10.81 3.16 -0.50
CA LEU A 85 11.30 1.99 -1.22
C LEU A 85 10.54 1.89 -2.55
N GLU A 86 11.24 2.14 -3.66
CA GLU A 86 10.68 1.98 -4.99
C GLU A 86 10.69 0.50 -5.37
N GLY A 87 9.52 -0.04 -5.73
CA GLY A 87 9.39 -1.38 -6.27
C GLY A 87 9.88 -1.46 -7.72
N PRO A 88 10.09 -2.68 -8.24
CA PRO A 88 10.50 -2.88 -9.62
C PRO A 88 9.38 -2.41 -10.58
N TYR A 89 9.79 -1.83 -11.71
CA TYR A 89 8.86 -1.47 -12.79
C TYR A 89 8.66 -2.68 -13.70
N GLU A 90 7.55 -3.39 -13.51
CA GLU A 90 7.26 -4.68 -14.17
C GLU A 90 5.86 -4.67 -14.84
N PRO A 91 5.61 -3.80 -15.85
CA PRO A 91 4.30 -3.70 -16.50
C PRO A 91 3.84 -5.02 -17.14
N GLU A 92 4.78 -5.84 -17.60
CA GLU A 92 4.53 -7.16 -18.17
C GLU A 92 3.87 -8.13 -17.18
N ARG A 93 4.20 -8.06 -15.88
CA ARG A 93 3.53 -8.89 -14.85
C ARG A 93 2.05 -8.54 -14.73
N PHE A 94 1.70 -7.27 -14.88
CA PHE A 94 0.30 -6.86 -14.90
C PHE A 94 -0.38 -7.25 -16.21
N ALA A 95 0.28 -7.09 -17.35
CA ALA A 95 -0.26 -7.47 -18.65
C ALA A 95 -0.64 -8.96 -18.70
N ALA A 96 0.26 -9.84 -18.25
CA ALA A 96 -0.01 -11.28 -18.17
C ALA A 96 -1.15 -11.63 -17.20
N LEU A 97 -1.33 -10.85 -16.13
CA LEU A 97 -2.44 -11.02 -15.20
C LEU A 97 -3.77 -10.53 -15.77
N ALA A 98 -3.74 -9.53 -16.65
CA ALA A 98 -4.92 -8.92 -17.25
C ALA A 98 -5.44 -9.68 -18.48
N GLU A 99 -4.64 -10.58 -19.05
CA GLU A 99 -5.00 -11.41 -20.20
C GLU A 99 -6.25 -12.25 -19.89
N GLY A 100 -7.27 -12.16 -20.75
CA GLY A 100 -8.55 -12.83 -20.56
C GLY A 100 -9.50 -12.17 -19.54
N HIS A 101 -9.08 -11.04 -18.96
CA HIS A 101 -9.84 -10.24 -17.99
C HIS A 101 -10.15 -8.82 -18.52
N GLU A 102 -10.05 -8.59 -19.83
CA GLU A 102 -10.22 -7.27 -20.46
C GLU A 102 -11.66 -6.76 -20.30
N GLY A 103 -12.63 -7.67 -20.37
CA GLY A 103 -14.06 -7.39 -20.24
C GLY A 103 -14.59 -7.33 -18.80
N ASP A 104 -13.75 -7.59 -17.80
CA ASP A 104 -14.17 -7.55 -16.41
C ASP A 104 -14.61 -6.14 -15.99
N PRO A 105 -15.73 -5.99 -15.27
CA PRO A 105 -16.12 -4.70 -14.73
C PRO A 105 -15.12 -4.21 -13.67
N GLU A 106 -15.12 -2.91 -13.39
CA GLU A 106 -14.39 -2.36 -12.24
C GLU A 106 -14.87 -3.03 -10.95
N GLY A 107 -13.94 -3.45 -10.10
CA GLY A 107 -14.25 -4.28 -8.94
C GLY A 107 -14.54 -5.75 -9.28
N GLY A 108 -14.33 -6.19 -10.52
CA GLY A 108 -14.43 -7.58 -10.97
C GLY A 108 -13.24 -8.47 -10.58
N ALA A 109 -13.05 -9.58 -11.28
CA ALA A 109 -11.98 -10.55 -10.97
C ALA A 109 -10.58 -9.96 -11.21
N ARG A 110 -10.39 -9.19 -12.30
CA ARG A 110 -9.16 -8.43 -12.59
C ARG A 110 -8.67 -7.60 -11.40
N CYS A 111 -9.57 -6.83 -10.78
CA CYS A 111 -9.22 -6.00 -9.63
C CYS A 111 -8.74 -6.85 -8.46
N THR A 112 -9.35 -8.02 -8.22
CA THR A 112 -8.89 -8.94 -7.18
C THR A 112 -7.48 -9.45 -7.44
N ALA A 113 -7.21 -9.86 -8.68
CA ALA A 113 -5.91 -10.40 -9.07
C ALA A 113 -4.84 -9.33 -8.92
N CYS A 114 -5.14 -8.09 -9.35
CA CYS A 114 -4.28 -6.93 -9.20
C CYS A 114 -3.96 -6.62 -7.72
N TYR A 115 -4.95 -6.68 -6.83
CA TYR A 115 -4.72 -6.48 -5.39
C TYR A 115 -3.86 -7.59 -4.79
N ALA A 116 -4.15 -8.85 -5.14
CA ALA A 116 -3.39 -10.00 -4.67
C ALA A 116 -1.92 -9.92 -5.11
N LEU A 117 -1.65 -9.53 -6.36
CA LEU A 117 -0.29 -9.29 -6.85
C LEU A 117 0.45 -8.28 -5.96
N ARG A 118 -0.13 -7.09 -5.75
CA ARG A 118 0.52 -6.03 -4.97
C ARG A 118 0.71 -6.42 -3.50
N LEU A 119 -0.27 -7.08 -2.89
CA LEU A 119 -0.21 -7.50 -1.50
C LEU A 119 0.82 -8.62 -1.28
N ARG A 120 0.92 -9.59 -2.20
CA ARG A 120 1.93 -10.65 -2.13
C ARG A 120 3.34 -10.08 -2.23
N GLU A 121 3.58 -9.19 -3.18
CA GLU A 121 4.87 -8.52 -3.31
C GLU A 121 5.22 -7.71 -2.06
N THR A 122 4.25 -6.94 -1.54
CA THR A 122 4.44 -6.18 -0.29
C THR A 122 4.78 -7.08 0.89
N ALA A 123 4.05 -8.18 1.07
CA ALA A 123 4.30 -9.13 2.15
C ALA A 123 5.67 -9.80 2.02
N GLY A 124 6.08 -10.15 0.80
CA GLY A 124 7.43 -10.67 0.50
C GLY A 124 8.51 -9.67 0.91
N ARG A 125 8.39 -8.42 0.46
CA ARG A 125 9.32 -7.34 0.81
C ARG A 125 9.35 -7.03 2.31
N ALA A 126 8.21 -7.08 2.98
CA ALA A 126 8.14 -6.89 4.42
C ALA A 126 8.92 -7.97 5.17
N LYS A 127 8.76 -9.23 4.75
CA LYS A 127 9.49 -10.36 5.33
C LYS A 127 10.99 -10.29 5.05
N GLU A 128 11.38 -9.99 3.81
CA GLU A 128 12.78 -9.83 3.41
C GLU A 128 13.49 -8.71 4.20
N GLY A 129 12.78 -7.58 4.40
CA GLY A 129 13.30 -6.42 5.13
C GLY A 129 13.20 -6.52 6.65
N GLY A 130 12.60 -7.59 7.19
CA GLY A 130 12.43 -7.76 8.64
C GLY A 130 11.50 -6.74 9.30
N PHE A 131 10.48 -6.26 8.58
CA PHE A 131 9.52 -5.30 9.12
C PHE A 131 8.60 -5.93 10.17
N ASP A 132 8.29 -5.19 11.24
CA ASP A 132 7.37 -5.63 12.29
C ASP A 132 5.92 -5.72 11.77
N PHE A 133 5.55 -4.79 10.88
CA PHE A 133 4.23 -4.71 10.28
C PHE A 133 4.31 -4.43 8.78
N PHE A 134 3.29 -4.84 8.04
CA PHE A 134 3.02 -4.33 6.70
C PHE A 134 1.54 -4.02 6.52
N THR A 135 1.22 -3.09 5.64
CA THR A 135 -0.17 -2.73 5.31
C THR A 135 -0.26 -2.10 3.94
N THR A 136 -1.46 -1.67 3.55
CA THR A 136 -1.71 -1.05 2.25
C THR A 136 -2.65 0.14 2.31
N THR A 137 -2.43 1.11 1.42
CA THR A 137 -3.38 2.20 1.12
C THR A 137 -4.51 1.81 0.17
N LEU A 138 -4.57 0.55 -0.29
CA LEU A 138 -5.58 0.09 -1.23
C LEU A 138 -7.01 0.22 -0.69
N SER A 139 -7.25 0.27 0.63
CA SER A 139 -8.61 0.42 1.18
C SER A 139 -9.04 1.86 1.46
N VAL A 140 -8.25 2.87 1.06
CA VAL A 140 -8.57 4.28 1.34
C VAL A 140 -9.74 4.80 0.49
N SER A 141 -9.93 4.25 -0.71
CA SER A 141 -11.05 4.65 -1.58
C SER A 141 -12.37 4.03 -1.10
N PRO A 142 -13.47 4.80 -1.04
CA PRO A 142 -14.79 4.30 -0.63
C PRO A 142 -15.34 3.22 -1.58
N TYR A 143 -14.83 3.17 -2.81
CA TYR A 143 -15.22 2.17 -3.81
C TYR A 143 -14.50 0.82 -3.64
N LYS A 144 -13.58 0.70 -2.68
CA LYS A 144 -12.76 -0.49 -2.50
C LYS A 144 -13.21 -1.33 -1.31
N ASP A 145 -13.33 -2.63 -1.55
CA ASP A 145 -13.81 -3.59 -0.56
C ASP A 145 -12.68 -4.03 0.39
N ALA A 146 -12.65 -3.42 1.58
CA ALA A 146 -11.71 -3.76 2.64
C ALA A 146 -11.86 -5.21 3.13
N GLN A 147 -13.05 -5.82 3.06
CA GLN A 147 -13.20 -7.23 3.43
C GLN A 147 -12.51 -8.12 2.40
N ARG A 148 -12.65 -7.80 1.12
CA ARG A 148 -11.99 -8.54 0.03
C ARG A 148 -10.48 -8.44 0.06
N LEU A 149 -9.94 -7.27 0.44
CA LEU A 149 -8.49 -7.05 0.57
C LEU A 149 -7.84 -7.84 1.72
N ASN A 150 -8.62 -8.21 2.73
CA ASN A 150 -8.15 -8.89 3.95
C ASN A 150 -8.55 -10.39 3.98
N ARG A 151 -8.87 -10.99 2.83
CA ARG A 151 -9.09 -12.44 2.67
C ARG A 151 -7.83 -13.09 2.11
#